data_AF-A0A7S0LNV2-F1
#
_entry.id   AF-A0A7S0LNV2-F1
#
_cell.length_a   1.000
_cell.length_b   1.000
_cell.length_c   1.000
_cell.angle_alpha   90.00
_cell.angle_beta   90.00
_cell.angle_gamma   90.00
#
_symmetry.space_group_name_H-M   'P 1'
#
loop_
_entity.id
_entity.type
_entity.pdbx_description
1 polymer ?
#
loop_
_entity_poly.entity_id
_entity_poly.type
_entity_poly.pdbx_seq_one_letter_code
_entity_poly.pdbx_strand_id
1 'polypeptide(L)'
;WRALLRVRCAQLGLPEDSHAISTVLRAWNFRKRTSPPLGDGYFCNGVDQAVTEMSVQEVLSLTVSDVARRLRATLLALSSASVAARFRYLQRQNAAGRKVIGIFDDQALTFV
;
A
#
# COMPACT_ATOMS: atom_id res chain seq x y z
N TRP A 1 1.87 -10.98 -9.60
CA TRP A 1 2.83 -9.89 -9.29
C TRP A 1 4.14 -9.99 -10.06
N ARG A 2 4.95 -11.05 -9.95
CA ARG A 2 6.30 -11.09 -10.59
C ARG A 2 6.29 -10.81 -12.09
N ALA A 3 5.39 -11.45 -12.85
CA ALA A 3 5.27 -11.21 -14.29
C ALA A 3 4.92 -9.74 -14.61
N LEU A 4 4.01 -9.14 -13.85
CA LEU A 4 3.63 -7.73 -14.00
C LEU A 4 4.81 -6.80 -13.69
N LEU A 5 5.56 -7.10 -12.63
CA LEU A 5 6.75 -6.33 -12.28
C LEU A 5 7.81 -6.43 -13.38
N ARG A 6 8.08 -7.62 -13.94
CA ARG A 6 9.02 -7.79 -15.07
C ARG A 6 8.61 -6.98 -16.29
N VAL A 7 7.33 -7.05 -16.67
CA VAL A 7 6.80 -6.23 -17.79
C VAL A 7 7.02 -4.75 -17.51
N ARG A 8 6.76 -4.30 -16.28
CA ARG A 8 6.95 -2.90 -15.90
C ARG A 8 8.42 -2.49 -15.91
N CYS A 9 9.32 -3.34 -15.40
CA CYS A 9 10.76 -3.11 -15.48
C CYS A 9 11.22 -2.98 -16.94
N ALA A 10 10.75 -3.84 -17.83
CA ALA A 10 11.05 -3.75 -19.26
C ALA A 10 10.53 -2.44 -19.89
N GLN A 11 9.32 -1.99 -19.55
CA GLN A 11 8.77 -0.71 -20.01
C GLN A 11 9.60 0.49 -19.55
N LEU A 12 10.21 0.41 -18.36
CA LEU A 12 10.99 1.48 -17.75
C LEU A 12 12.50 1.36 -18.03
N GLY A 13 12.94 0.33 -18.78
CA GLY A 13 14.36 0.08 -18.99
C GLY A 13 15.14 -0.31 -17.72
N LEU A 14 14.46 -0.84 -16.71
CA LEU A 14 15.07 -1.26 -15.45
C LEU A 14 15.49 -2.74 -15.52
N PRO A 15 16.69 -3.09 -15.01
CA PRO A 15 17.11 -4.48 -14.93
C PRO A 15 16.37 -5.23 -13.81
N GLU A 16 16.28 -6.56 -13.90
CA GLU A 16 15.58 -7.40 -12.90
C GLU A 16 16.27 -7.45 -11.53
N ASP A 17 17.54 -7.05 -11.45
CA ASP A 17 18.30 -6.89 -10.20
C ASP A 17 18.32 -5.44 -9.68
N SER A 18 17.48 -4.57 -10.24
CA SER A 18 17.38 -3.17 -9.83
C SER A 18 17.05 -3.01 -8.34
N HIS A 19 17.69 -2.02 -7.71
CA HIS A 19 17.35 -1.56 -6.37
C HIS A 19 16.18 -0.57 -6.33
N ALA A 20 15.57 -0.26 -7.49
CA ALA A 20 14.39 0.58 -7.54
C ALA A 20 13.26 -0.01 -6.67
N ILE A 21 12.58 0.85 -5.92
CA ILE A 21 11.52 0.43 -4.99
C ILE A 21 10.24 0.17 -5.77
N SER A 22 9.70 -1.02 -5.56
CA SER A 22 8.36 -1.38 -5.98
C SER A 22 7.42 -1.37 -4.78
N THR A 23 6.20 -0.92 -5.02
CA THR A 23 5.16 -0.79 -4.01
C THR A 23 4.05 -1.80 -4.25
N VAL A 24 3.72 -2.57 -3.22
CA VAL A 24 2.56 -3.45 -3.21
C VAL A 24 1.47 -2.81 -2.39
N LEU A 25 0.34 -2.53 -3.05
CA LEU A 25 -0.83 -1.93 -2.42
C LEU A 25 -1.88 -3.01 -2.14
N ARG A 26 -2.24 -3.19 -0.87
CA ARG A 26 -3.27 -4.14 -0.46
C ARG A 26 -4.38 -3.44 0.32
N ALA A 27 -5.61 -3.57 -0.15
CA ALA A 27 -6.77 -3.13 0.62
C ALA A 27 -6.89 -3.92 1.93
N TRP A 28 -7.17 -3.22 3.04
CA TRP A 28 -7.40 -3.85 4.33
C TRP A 28 -8.57 -3.20 5.07
N ASN A 29 -9.35 -4.02 5.77
CA ASN A 29 -10.52 -3.59 6.53
C ASN A 29 -10.10 -3.16 7.94
N PHE A 30 -10.25 -1.87 8.25
CA PHE A 30 -9.89 -1.31 9.54
C PHE A 30 -11.05 -1.22 10.53
N ARG A 31 -12.27 -1.63 10.16
CA ARG A 31 -13.47 -1.50 11.02
C ARG A 31 -13.24 -2.07 12.42
N LYS A 32 -12.67 -3.28 12.51
CA LYS A 32 -12.34 -3.96 13.77
C LYS A 32 -11.03 -3.50 14.43
N ARG A 33 -10.28 -2.60 13.78
CA ARG A 33 -8.97 -2.11 14.28
C ARG A 33 -9.02 -0.67 14.79
N THR A 34 -10.19 -0.04 14.80
CA THR A 34 -10.39 1.26 15.47
C THR A 34 -10.64 1.03 16.97
N SER A 35 -10.52 2.10 17.77
CA SER A 35 -10.78 2.05 19.21
C SER A 35 -11.65 3.26 19.61
N PRO A 36 -12.96 3.07 19.86
CA PRO A 36 -13.69 1.79 19.77
C PRO A 36 -13.80 1.28 18.31
N PRO A 37 -14.03 -0.04 18.10
CA PRO A 37 -14.31 -0.59 16.78
C PRO A 37 -15.51 0.08 16.12
N LEU A 38 -15.51 0.17 14.78
CA LEU A 38 -16.68 0.61 14.03
C LEU A 38 -17.79 -0.43 14.18
N GLY A 39 -18.97 0.02 14.60
CA GLY A 39 -20.11 -0.87 14.86
C GLY A 39 -20.62 -1.57 13.61
N ASP A 40 -21.35 -2.67 13.80
CA ASP A 40 -21.82 -3.54 12.70
C ASP A 40 -22.75 -2.83 11.70
N GLY A 41 -23.42 -1.74 12.12
CA GLY A 41 -24.24 -0.88 11.26
C GLY A 41 -23.47 0.18 10.47
N TYR A 42 -22.13 0.23 10.56
CA TYR A 42 -21.33 1.23 9.85
C TYR A 42 -21.38 0.99 8.33
N PHE A 43 -22.07 1.90 7.62
CA PHE A 43 -22.36 1.77 6.18
C PHE A 43 -21.37 2.51 5.27
N CYS A 44 -20.38 3.22 5.82
CA CYS A 44 -19.38 3.94 5.05
C CYS A 44 -18.13 3.08 4.75
N ASN A 45 -17.16 3.67 4.03
CA ASN A 45 -15.88 3.03 3.71
C ASN A 45 -15.03 2.81 4.96
N GLY A 46 -14.88 1.55 5.36
CA GLY A 46 -14.01 1.08 6.44
C GLY A 46 -12.75 0.36 5.93
N VAL A 47 -12.23 0.81 4.78
CA VAL A 47 -11.10 0.19 4.07
C VAL A 47 -10.02 1.25 3.85
N ASP A 48 -8.77 0.86 4.06
CA ASP A 48 -7.59 1.65 3.71
C ASP A 48 -6.59 0.76 2.94
N GLN A 49 -5.46 1.33 2.52
CA GLN A 49 -4.40 0.64 1.79
C GLN A 49 -3.21 0.38 2.72
N ALA A 50 -2.80 -0.88 2.79
CA ALA A 50 -1.53 -1.31 3.34
C ALA A 50 -0.48 -1.19 2.23
N VAL A 51 0.62 -0.53 2.53
CA VAL A 51 1.71 -0.26 1.60
C VAL A 51 2.91 -1.08 2.04
N THR A 52 3.33 -2.02 1.20
CA THR A 52 4.58 -2.77 1.40
C THR A 52 5.56 -2.38 0.31
N GLU A 53 6.70 -1.83 0.72
CA GLU A 53 7.79 -1.45 -0.18
C GLU A 53 8.85 -2.55 -0.19
N MET A 54 9.30 -2.94 -1.38
CA MET A 54 10.36 -3.92 -1.63
C MET A 54 11.10 -3.52 -2.89
N SER A 55 12.41 -3.76 -2.98
CA SER A 55 13.12 -3.50 -4.23
C SER A 55 12.68 -4.48 -5.34
N VAL A 56 12.88 -4.12 -6.60
CA VAL A 56 12.64 -5.03 -7.74
C VAL A 56 13.39 -6.35 -7.55
N GLN A 57 14.66 -6.27 -7.18
CA GLN A 57 15.50 -7.43 -6.86
C GLN A 57 14.86 -8.30 -5.76
N GLU A 58 14.39 -7.72 -4.66
CA GLU A 58 13.74 -8.47 -3.58
C GLU A 58 12.47 -9.16 -4.09
N VAL A 59 11.60 -8.46 -4.80
CA VAL A 59 10.32 -9.04 -5.26
C VAL A 59 10.52 -10.22 -6.21
N LEU A 60 11.53 -10.13 -7.09
CA LEU A 60 11.81 -11.16 -8.08
C LEU A 60 12.60 -12.34 -7.49
N SER A 61 13.42 -12.12 -6.47
CA SER A 61 14.22 -13.17 -5.82
C SER A 61 13.51 -13.92 -4.69
N LEU A 62 12.65 -13.24 -3.91
CA LEU A 62 11.96 -13.83 -2.75
C LEU A 62 10.97 -14.91 -3.17
N THR A 63 10.84 -15.98 -2.39
CA THR A 63 9.80 -16.99 -2.61
C THR A 63 8.41 -16.41 -2.39
N VAL A 64 7.38 -17.10 -2.90
CA VAL A 64 5.98 -16.70 -2.66
C VAL A 64 5.67 -16.59 -1.16
N SER A 65 6.18 -17.54 -0.38
CA SER A 65 6.01 -17.59 1.07
C SER A 65 6.67 -16.40 1.77
N ASP A 66 7.83 -15.95 1.31
CA ASP A 66 8.53 -14.81 1.89
C ASP A 66 7.81 -13.49 1.58
N VAL A 67 7.35 -13.33 0.34
CA VAL A 67 6.51 -12.18 -0.04
C VAL A 67 5.25 -12.16 0.81
N ALA A 68 4.55 -13.30 0.94
CA ALA A 68 3.35 -13.40 1.76
C ALA A 68 3.61 -13.04 3.24
N ARG A 69 4.76 -13.46 3.80
CA ARG A 69 5.19 -13.09 5.15
C ARG A 69 5.40 -11.59 5.31
N ARG A 70 6.08 -10.94 4.35
CA ARG A 70 6.28 -9.49 4.36
C ARG A 70 4.95 -8.73 4.28
N LEU A 71 4.08 -9.11 3.35
CA LEU A 71 2.74 -8.51 3.22
C LEU A 71 1.91 -8.68 4.51
N ARG A 72 2.00 -9.85 5.16
CA ARG A 72 1.34 -10.09 6.44
C ARG A 72 1.93 -9.24 7.56
N ALA A 73 3.25 -9.09 7.62
CA ALA A 73 3.91 -8.25 8.61
C ALA A 73 3.46 -6.78 8.49
N THR A 74 3.40 -6.24 7.27
CA THR A 74 2.84 -4.90 7.03
C THR A 74 1.41 -4.79 7.54
N LEU A 75 0.55 -5.76 7.24
CA LEU A 75 -0.83 -5.74 7.73
C LEU A 75 -0.92 -5.81 9.25
N LEU A 76 -0.05 -6.56 9.92
CA LEU A 76 -0.05 -6.67 11.39
C LEU A 76 0.45 -5.39 12.07
N ALA A 77 1.36 -4.64 11.42
CA ALA A 77 1.86 -3.37 11.92
C ALA A 77 0.80 -2.25 11.93
N LEU A 78 -0.26 -2.37 11.10
CA LEU A 78 -1.32 -1.36 11.02
C LEU A 78 -2.21 -1.41 12.27
N SER A 79 -2.30 -0.29 12.98
CA SER A 79 -3.01 -0.18 14.25
C SER A 79 -4.13 0.86 14.21
N SER A 80 -4.92 0.94 15.29
CA SER A 80 -5.86 2.04 15.53
C SER A 80 -5.19 3.41 15.45
N ALA A 81 -3.95 3.52 15.94
CA ALA A 81 -3.15 4.73 15.88
C ALA A 81 -2.79 5.11 14.44
N SER A 82 -2.47 4.13 13.59
CA SER A 82 -2.20 4.33 12.15
C SER A 82 -3.42 4.91 11.45
N VAL A 83 -4.61 4.34 11.71
CA VAL A 83 -5.89 4.83 11.15
C VAL A 83 -6.15 6.26 11.61
N ALA A 84 -6.07 6.51 12.91
CA ALA A 84 -6.32 7.84 13.48
C ALA A 84 -5.33 8.90 12.95
N ALA A 85 -4.06 8.56 12.80
CA ALA A 85 -3.04 9.44 12.23
C ALA A 85 -3.37 9.82 10.78
N ARG A 86 -3.77 8.85 9.96
CA ARG A 86 -4.18 9.10 8.57
C ARG A 86 -5.42 9.99 8.50
N PHE A 87 -6.45 9.73 9.30
CA PHE A 87 -7.65 10.57 9.34
C PHE A 87 -7.32 12.01 9.74
N ARG A 88 -6.48 12.22 10.78
CA ARG A 88 -6.01 13.56 11.17
C ARG A 88 -5.27 14.26 10.05
N TYR A 89 -4.39 13.53 9.35
CA TYR A 89 -3.69 14.09 8.19
C TYR A 89 -4.67 14.54 7.10
N LEU A 90 -5.61 13.66 6.71
CA LEU A 90 -6.61 13.96 5.68
C LEU A 90 -7.50 15.15 6.06
N GLN A 91 -7.93 15.24 7.32
CA GLN A 91 -8.67 16.39 7.84
C GLN A 91 -7.88 17.70 7.71
N ARG A 92 -6.59 17.70 8.06
CA ARG A 92 -5.72 18.88 7.89
C ARG A 92 -5.55 19.28 6.43
N GLN A 93 -5.33 18.30 5.54
CA GLN A 93 -5.20 18.59 4.11
C GLN A 93 -6.50 19.19 3.55
N ASN A 94 -7.66 18.64 3.93
CA ASN A 94 -8.96 19.14 3.52
C ASN A 94 -9.22 20.56 4.05
N ALA A 95 -8.95 20.82 5.33
CA ALA A 95 -9.09 22.14 5.94
C ALA A 95 -8.19 23.20 5.28
N ALA A 96 -7.02 22.78 4.77
CA ALA A 96 -6.12 23.63 3.99
C ALA A 96 -6.56 23.86 2.54
N GLY A 97 -7.78 23.43 2.17
CA GLY A 97 -8.33 23.56 0.81
C GLY A 97 -7.66 22.65 -0.23
N ARG A 98 -6.83 21.69 0.20
CA ARG A 98 -6.14 20.78 -0.73
C ARG A 98 -7.13 19.73 -1.23
N LYS A 99 -7.08 19.48 -2.53
CA LYS A 99 -7.86 18.43 -3.20
C LYS A 99 -7.00 17.21 -3.44
N VAL A 100 -7.60 16.04 -3.37
CA VAL A 100 -6.96 14.81 -3.87
C VAL A 100 -6.98 14.90 -5.39
N ILE A 101 -5.80 14.95 -5.99
CA ILE A 101 -5.62 14.91 -7.45
C ILE A 101 -4.95 13.58 -7.76
N GLY A 102 -5.57 12.76 -8.61
CA GLY A 102 -4.93 11.57 -9.13
C GLY A 102 -3.80 11.99 -10.06
N ILE A 103 -2.55 11.80 -9.63
CA ILE A 103 -1.38 12.02 -10.46
C ILE A 103 -1.07 10.69 -11.13
N PHE A 104 -1.06 10.68 -12.46
CA PHE A 104 -0.50 9.57 -13.20
C PHE A 104 1.03 9.65 -13.08
N ASP A 105 1.63 8.62 -12.52
CA ASP A 105 3.08 8.46 -12.42
C ASP A 105 3.52 7.41 -13.44
N ASP A 106 4.13 7.88 -14.52
CA ASP A 106 4.63 7.06 -15.61
C ASP A 106 5.85 6.22 -15.20
N GLN A 107 6.46 6.52 -14.05
CA GLN A 107 7.58 5.79 -13.45
C GLN A 107 7.14 4.87 -12.31
N ALA A 108 5.84 4.81 -11.99
CA ALA A 108 5.35 4.00 -10.88
C ALA A 108 5.66 2.50 -11.06
N LEU A 109 6.34 1.93 -10.06
CA LEU A 109 6.58 0.49 -9.89
C LEU A 109 5.57 -0.11 -8.91
N THR A 110 4.28 0.03 -9.23
CA THR A 110 3.21 -0.48 -8.38
C THR A 110 2.56 -1.70 -9.00
N PHE A 111 2.30 -2.73 -8.20
CA PHE A 111 1.42 -3.83 -8.58
C PHE A 111 0.44 -4.15 -7.45
N VAL A 112 -0.75 -4.60 -7.84
CA VAL A 112 -1.83 -5.04 -6.94
C VAL A 112 -1.78 -6.56 -6.80
#